data_AF-A0AAW1XWR3-F1
#
_entry.id   AF-A0AAW1XWR3-F1
#
_cell.length_a   1.000
_cell.length_b   1.000
_cell.length_c   1.000
_cell.angle_alpha   90.00
_cell.angle_beta   90.00
_cell.angle_gamma   90.00
#
_symmetry.space_group_name_H-M   'P 1'
#
loop_
_entity.id
_entity.type
_entity.pdbx_description
1 polymer ?
#
loop_
_entity_poly.entity_id
_entity_poly.type
_entity_poly.pdbx_seq_one_letter_code
_entity_poly.pdbx_strand_id
1 'polypeptide(L)'
;MESKVISVQSSIQDYLCQLVTQCKAKFRPVFFDVLRMQNPASLELVRSIKYFIMSFSVYTSSNPENVGKSVQEFYKNAENSIRDHKLWADQEVDSAMEGLERYVMTKLFSQTFSSPEDTMIDLEISQKMHLLQTFLKPEHLDIPEVLCNEASFYLATKELQKIKAFKAPRQKLLCMMNCCKVINSLLLSTASKSQTRVLAGADEFLPVLIYVVIKANPPQLHSNLKYIKLYRREAKLVSEAAYYLTHFLSAKTFISELNAKSLSIDEVEFEESMQTARLDNKPQNFFLKELATLV
;
A
#
# COMPACT_ATOMS: atom_id res chain seq x y z
N MET A 1 -34.18 -1.48 24.23
CA MET A 1 -33.19 -2.08 23.30
C MET A 1 -32.28 -1.03 22.66
N GLU A 2 -32.69 0.24 22.56
CA GLU A 2 -31.87 1.33 21.98
C GLU A 2 -30.62 1.69 22.80
N SER A 3 -30.67 1.54 24.12
CA SER A 3 -29.57 1.94 25.03
C SER A 3 -28.30 1.08 24.91
N LYS A 4 -28.41 -0.18 24.43
CA LYS A 4 -27.25 -1.05 24.17
C LYS A 4 -26.59 -0.78 22.82
N VAL A 5 -27.33 -0.27 21.83
CA VAL A 5 -26.79 0.05 20.50
C VAL A 5 -25.93 1.33 20.56
N ILE A 6 -26.38 2.32 21.32
CA ILE A 6 -25.65 3.60 21.53
C ILE A 6 -24.33 3.36 22.29
N SER A 7 -24.33 2.44 23.27
CA SER A 7 -23.13 2.06 24.04
C SER A 7 -22.05 1.38 23.19
N VAL A 8 -22.42 0.61 22.17
CA VAL A 8 -21.45 -0.09 21.29
C VAL A 8 -20.89 0.86 20.22
N GLN A 9 -21.71 1.77 19.68
CA GLN A 9 -21.24 2.80 18.76
C GLN A 9 -20.23 3.75 19.42
N SER A 10 -20.47 4.18 20.67
CA SER A 10 -19.49 5.03 21.37
C SER A 10 -18.18 4.30 21.64
N SER A 11 -18.23 3.03 22.03
CA SER A 11 -17.02 2.23 22.31
C SER A 11 -16.17 1.97 21.06
N ILE A 12 -16.78 1.79 19.89
CA ILE A 12 -16.05 1.66 18.61
C ILE A 12 -15.45 3.01 18.21
N GLN A 13 -16.19 4.11 18.40
CA GLN A 13 -15.70 5.46 18.10
C GLN A 13 -14.52 5.85 18.99
N ASP A 14 -14.55 5.47 20.26
CA ASP A 14 -13.46 5.70 21.22
C ASP A 14 -12.24 4.83 20.91
N TYR A 15 -12.43 3.55 20.54
CA TYR A 15 -11.35 2.67 20.10
C TYR A 15 -10.73 3.13 18.77
N LEU A 16 -11.55 3.58 17.82
CA LEU A 16 -11.09 4.20 16.58
C LEU A 16 -10.36 5.52 16.85
N CYS A 17 -10.82 6.32 17.81
CA CYS A 17 -10.12 7.54 18.21
C CYS A 17 -8.77 7.22 18.86
N GLN A 18 -8.68 6.17 19.67
CA GLN A 18 -7.42 5.68 20.25
C GLN A 18 -6.47 5.10 19.18
N LEU A 19 -6.97 4.34 18.20
CA LEU A 19 -6.19 3.83 17.07
C LEU A 19 -5.71 4.97 16.15
N VAL A 20 -6.58 5.94 15.85
CA VAL A 20 -6.22 7.15 15.09
C VAL A 20 -5.20 7.99 15.87
N THR A 21 -5.31 8.05 17.20
CA THR A 21 -4.36 8.76 18.06
C THR A 21 -3.02 8.03 18.19
N GLN A 22 -3.01 6.69 18.26
CA GLN A 22 -1.80 5.88 18.16
C GLN A 22 -1.15 5.98 16.76
N CYS A 23 -1.96 6.01 15.70
CA CYS A 23 -1.49 6.26 14.34
C CYS A 23 -0.87 7.65 14.21
N LYS A 24 -1.48 8.69 14.81
CA LYS A 24 -0.92 10.06 14.89
C LYS A 24 0.36 10.12 15.73
N ALA A 25 0.46 9.37 16.82
CA ALA A 25 1.67 9.29 17.66
C ALA A 25 2.85 8.61 16.94
N LYS A 26 2.59 7.63 16.07
CA LYS A 26 3.58 7.02 15.14
C LYS A 26 3.83 7.87 13.88
N PHE A 27 3.02 8.91 13.66
CA PHE A 27 3.14 9.94 12.64
C PHE A 27 3.74 11.22 13.22
N ARG A 28 4.73 11.13 14.13
CA ARG A 28 5.65 12.27 14.24
C ARG A 28 6.19 12.50 12.83
N PRO A 29 6.10 13.73 12.28
CA PRO A 29 6.81 14.02 11.06
C PRO A 29 8.28 13.77 11.39
N VAL A 30 8.81 12.69 10.84
CA VAL A 30 10.24 12.37 10.92
C VAL A 30 10.91 13.43 10.06
N PHE A 31 11.04 14.65 10.58
CA PHE A 31 11.87 15.67 9.97
C PHE A 31 13.27 15.07 9.96
N PHE A 32 13.78 14.86 8.75
CA PHE A 32 15.21 14.69 8.58
C PHE A 32 15.81 15.98 9.14
N ASP A 33 16.47 15.89 10.28
CA ASP A 33 16.79 17.05 11.12
C ASP A 33 17.75 17.97 10.36
N VAL A 34 17.18 18.94 9.65
CA VAL A 34 17.89 19.84 8.74
C VAL A 34 18.98 20.58 9.50
N LEU A 35 18.77 20.87 10.79
CA LEU A 35 19.73 21.56 11.64
C LEU A 35 20.99 20.70 11.90
N ARG A 36 20.82 19.40 12.14
CA ARG A 36 21.96 18.48 12.30
C ARG A 36 22.71 18.28 10.99
N MET A 37 21.99 18.24 9.86
CA MET A 37 22.58 18.13 8.51
C MET A 37 23.26 19.41 8.02
N GLN A 38 22.95 20.55 8.64
CA GLN A 38 23.64 21.82 8.41
C GLN A 38 24.85 21.98 9.34
N ASN A 39 25.02 21.10 10.33
CA ASN A 39 26.17 21.15 11.23
C ASN A 39 27.45 20.71 10.47
N PRO A 40 28.56 21.47 10.57
CA PRO A 40 29.83 21.12 9.94
C PRO A 40 30.35 19.71 10.28
N ALA A 41 30.05 19.18 11.46
CA ALA A 41 30.47 17.83 11.82
C ALA A 41 29.74 16.74 11.00
N SER A 42 28.55 17.02 10.45
CA SER A 42 27.82 16.09 9.56
C SER A 42 28.24 16.15 8.09
N LEU A 43 29.22 16.98 7.74
CA LEU A 43 29.55 17.33 6.35
C LEU A 43 29.90 16.11 5.49
N GLU A 44 30.61 15.13 6.04
CA GLU A 44 30.98 13.90 5.32
C GLU A 44 29.74 13.05 4.96
N LEU A 45 28.78 12.92 5.89
CA LEU A 45 27.51 12.24 5.62
C LEU A 45 26.71 12.99 4.54
N VAL A 46 26.64 14.32 4.63
CA VAL A 46 25.97 15.17 3.62
C VAL A 46 26.62 15.00 2.24
N ARG A 47 27.95 14.99 2.16
CA ARG A 47 28.71 14.77 0.93
C ARG A 47 28.43 13.39 0.35
N SER A 48 28.47 12.35 1.18
CA SER A 48 28.14 10.97 0.79
C SER A 48 26.73 10.87 0.20
N ILE A 49 25.72 11.46 0.86
CA ILE A 49 24.33 11.49 0.35
C ILE A 49 24.25 12.20 -1.00
N LYS A 50 24.86 13.38 -1.12
CA LYS A 50 24.85 14.15 -2.38
C LYS A 50 25.56 13.39 -3.50
N TYR A 51 26.71 12.80 -3.20
CA TYR A 51 27.46 11.99 -4.15
C TYR A 51 26.63 10.80 -4.62
N PHE A 52 26.01 10.06 -3.71
CA PHE A 52 25.14 8.93 -4.04
C PHE A 52 23.98 9.34 -4.95
N ILE A 53 23.29 10.45 -4.66
CA ILE A 53 22.19 10.95 -5.50
C ILE A 53 22.70 11.38 -6.89
N MET A 54 23.88 12.01 -6.96
CA MET A 54 24.44 12.52 -8.21
C MET A 54 25.00 11.39 -9.10
N SER A 55 25.61 10.38 -8.49
CA SER A 55 26.07 9.19 -9.20
C SER A 55 24.92 8.24 -9.56
N PHE A 56 23.73 8.43 -8.98
CA PHE A 56 22.59 7.52 -9.14
C PHE A 56 22.17 7.29 -10.60
N SER A 57 22.21 8.33 -11.45
CA SER A 57 21.86 8.24 -12.87
C SER A 57 22.79 7.32 -13.67
N VAL A 58 23.98 7.02 -13.15
CA VAL A 58 24.90 6.04 -13.75
C VAL A 58 24.42 4.61 -13.47
N TYR A 59 23.73 4.37 -12.34
CA TYR A 59 23.22 3.06 -11.97
C TYR A 59 21.89 2.72 -12.65
N THR A 60 21.10 3.70 -13.09
CA THR A 60 19.78 3.46 -13.72
C THR A 60 19.85 2.73 -15.05
N SER A 61 21.02 2.63 -15.67
CA SER A 61 21.27 1.77 -16.83
C SER A 61 21.39 0.27 -16.48
N SER A 62 21.49 -0.05 -15.19
CA SER A 62 21.58 -1.42 -14.67
C SER A 62 20.20 -1.99 -14.29
N ASN A 63 20.12 -3.32 -14.15
CA ASN A 63 18.91 -4.02 -13.70
C ASN A 63 18.38 -3.41 -12.36
N PRO A 64 17.06 -3.18 -12.22
CA PRO A 64 16.42 -2.70 -10.99
C PRO A 64 16.85 -3.39 -9.69
N GLU A 65 17.16 -4.68 -9.72
CA GLU A 65 17.64 -5.42 -8.55
C GLU A 65 19.03 -4.96 -8.09
N ASN A 66 19.93 -4.66 -9.03
CA ASN A 66 21.27 -4.17 -8.74
C ASN A 66 21.23 -2.73 -8.21
N VAL A 67 20.32 -1.93 -8.75
CA VAL A 67 20.03 -0.58 -8.23
C VAL A 67 19.51 -0.68 -6.79
N GLY A 68 18.56 -1.60 -6.53
CA GLY A 68 18.07 -1.90 -5.19
C GLY A 68 19.18 -2.27 -4.22
N LYS A 69 20.06 -3.22 -4.58
CA LYS A 69 21.23 -3.62 -3.76
C LYS A 69 22.15 -2.43 -3.45
N SER A 70 22.39 -1.56 -4.42
CA SER A 70 23.22 -0.36 -4.24
C SER A 70 22.60 0.62 -3.24
N VAL A 71 21.27 0.78 -3.27
CA VAL A 71 20.53 1.58 -2.29
C VAL A 71 20.61 0.97 -0.89
N GLN A 72 20.50 -0.36 -0.76
CA GLN A 72 20.60 -1.04 0.55
C GLN A 72 22.01 -0.93 1.15
N GLU A 73 23.04 -1.10 0.33
CA GLU A 73 24.44 -0.93 0.76
C GLU A 73 24.70 0.51 1.20
N PHE A 74 24.15 1.50 0.47
CA PHE A 74 24.19 2.89 0.89
C PHE A 74 23.51 3.10 2.25
N TYR A 75 22.34 2.52 2.50
CA TYR A 75 21.68 2.61 3.81
C TYR A 75 22.52 2.01 4.93
N LYS A 76 23.16 0.87 4.71
CA LYS A 76 24.02 0.23 5.70
C LYS A 76 25.22 1.12 6.06
N ASN A 77 25.88 1.70 5.06
CA ASN A 77 27.02 2.59 5.26
C ASN A 77 26.62 3.90 5.96
N ALA A 78 25.45 4.46 5.58
CA ALA A 78 24.91 5.64 6.24
C ALA A 78 24.50 5.35 7.69
N GLU A 79 23.94 4.18 7.97
CA GLU A 79 23.56 3.78 9.34
C GLU A 79 24.78 3.65 10.24
N ASN A 80 25.86 3.02 9.78
CA ASN A 80 27.13 2.95 10.52
C ASN A 80 27.68 4.36 10.78
N SER A 81 27.68 5.21 9.75
CA SER A 81 28.14 6.60 9.87
C SER A 81 27.32 7.40 10.89
N ILE A 82 26.01 7.19 10.95
CA ILE A 82 25.13 7.87 11.93
C ILE A 82 25.36 7.32 13.34
N ARG A 83 25.49 6.00 13.48
CA ARG A 83 25.67 5.32 14.78
C ARG A 83 26.97 5.73 15.48
N ASP A 84 28.04 5.92 14.72
CA ASP A 84 29.35 6.28 15.26
C ASP A 84 29.49 7.80 15.51
N HIS A 85 28.50 8.60 15.11
CA HIS A 85 28.60 10.05 15.10
C HIS A 85 28.01 10.70 16.36
N LYS A 86 28.82 11.49 17.07
CA LYS A 86 28.45 12.15 18.34
C LYS A 86 27.18 13.01 18.26
N LEU A 87 26.89 13.63 17.11
CA LEU A 87 25.68 14.44 16.90
C LEU A 87 24.37 13.64 16.89
N TRP A 88 24.42 12.32 16.81
CA TRP A 88 23.24 11.44 16.83
C TRP A 88 23.16 10.56 18.08
N ALA A 89 24.01 10.81 19.07
CA ALA A 89 24.05 10.04 20.31
C ALA A 89 22.74 10.14 21.14
N ASP A 90 22.02 11.25 21.00
CA ASP A 90 20.76 11.55 21.68
C ASP A 90 19.51 11.20 20.84
N GLN A 91 19.69 10.77 19.58
CA GLN A 91 18.59 10.45 18.67
C GLN A 91 18.49 8.94 18.43
N GLU A 92 17.26 8.44 18.33
CA GLU A 92 17.02 7.10 17.81
C GLU A 92 17.52 7.00 16.36
N VAL A 93 18.58 6.21 16.14
CA VAL A 93 19.21 5.95 14.83
C VAL A 93 18.15 5.60 13.78
N ASP A 94 17.12 4.86 14.18
CA ASP A 94 16.01 4.50 13.30
C ASP A 94 15.22 5.69 12.77
N SER A 95 14.92 6.67 13.62
CA SER A 95 14.23 7.89 13.19
C SER A 95 15.09 8.68 12.19
N ALA A 96 16.40 8.79 12.42
CA ALA A 96 17.32 9.44 11.49
C ALA A 96 17.36 8.72 10.13
N MET A 97 17.44 7.39 10.15
CA MET A 97 17.47 6.56 8.95
C MET A 97 16.13 6.57 8.18
N GLU A 98 14.99 6.70 8.86
CA GLU A 98 13.70 6.90 8.19
C GLU A 98 13.61 8.26 7.49
N GLY A 99 14.19 9.30 8.11
CA GLY A 99 14.35 10.61 7.47
C GLY A 99 15.25 10.55 6.23
N LEU A 100 16.35 9.79 6.32
CA LEU A 100 17.29 9.57 5.22
C LEU A 100 16.63 8.85 4.04
N GLU A 101 15.95 7.71 4.29
CA GLU A 101 15.20 6.96 3.27
C GLU A 101 14.22 7.90 2.56
N ARG A 102 13.46 8.69 3.32
CA ARG A 102 12.50 9.64 2.76
C ARG A 102 13.18 10.68 1.87
N TYR A 103 14.29 11.27 2.31
CA TYR A 103 15.01 12.29 1.54
C TYR A 103 15.56 11.72 0.23
N VAL A 104 16.32 10.62 0.32
CA VAL A 104 16.96 9.97 -0.83
C VAL A 104 15.90 9.49 -1.82
N MET A 105 14.92 8.71 -1.38
CA MET A 105 13.92 8.14 -2.28
C MET A 105 12.97 9.18 -2.88
N THR A 106 12.77 10.33 -2.22
CA THR A 106 12.04 11.45 -2.82
C THR A 106 12.80 12.05 -4.01
N LYS A 107 14.13 12.15 -3.92
CA LYS A 107 14.99 12.66 -5.01
C LYS A 107 15.13 11.66 -6.15
N LEU A 108 15.20 10.37 -5.81
CA LEU A 108 15.38 9.30 -6.79
C LEU A 108 14.06 8.80 -7.41
N PHE A 109 12.90 9.25 -6.92
CA PHE A 109 11.59 8.71 -7.29
C PHE A 109 11.36 8.64 -8.80
N SER A 110 11.62 9.72 -9.53
CA SER A 110 11.39 9.77 -10.98
C SER A 110 12.27 8.81 -11.80
N GLN A 111 13.37 8.35 -11.22
CA GLN A 111 14.31 7.42 -11.86
C GLN A 111 14.09 5.97 -11.43
N THR A 112 13.38 5.74 -10.33
CA THR A 112 13.29 4.44 -9.65
C THR A 112 11.87 3.88 -9.59
N PHE A 113 10.87 4.72 -9.80
CA PHE A 113 9.47 4.34 -9.69
C PHE A 113 8.89 4.02 -11.07
N SER A 114 8.63 2.72 -11.30
CA SER A 114 8.03 2.14 -12.51
C SER A 114 8.92 2.19 -13.76
N SER A 115 9.11 1.06 -14.42
CA SER A 115 9.57 0.99 -15.81
C SER A 115 8.39 1.07 -16.80
N PRO A 116 8.62 1.19 -18.11
CA PRO A 116 7.57 1.07 -19.12
C PRO A 116 6.82 -0.27 -19.02
N GLU A 117 7.53 -1.38 -18.78
CA GLU A 117 6.94 -2.71 -18.60
C GLU A 117 6.07 -2.77 -17.34
N ASP A 118 6.55 -2.20 -16.22
CA ASP A 118 5.76 -2.13 -14.99
C ASP A 118 4.47 -1.31 -15.20
N THR A 119 4.54 -0.25 -16.02
CA THR A 119 3.39 0.61 -16.33
C THR A 119 2.32 -0.15 -17.12
N MET A 120 2.72 -1.03 -18.04
CA MET A 120 1.78 -1.89 -18.77
C MET A 120 1.06 -2.86 -17.83
N ILE A 121 1.81 -3.52 -16.94
CA ILE A 121 1.25 -4.43 -15.94
C ILE A 121 0.28 -3.68 -15.01
N ASP A 122 0.66 -2.47 -14.58
CA ASP A 122 -0.20 -1.62 -13.75
C ASP A 122 -1.51 -1.25 -14.46
N LEU A 123 -1.46 -0.93 -15.76
CA LEU A 123 -2.64 -0.61 -16.55
C LEU A 123 -3.58 -1.81 -16.66
N GLU A 124 -3.04 -2.99 -16.99
CA GLU A 124 -3.82 -4.23 -17.11
C GLU A 124 -4.51 -4.59 -15.79
N ILE A 125 -3.78 -4.56 -14.68
CA ILE A 125 -4.34 -4.87 -13.35
C ILE A 125 -5.38 -3.80 -12.95
N SER A 126 -5.11 -2.51 -13.20
CA SER A 126 -6.04 -1.42 -12.89
C SER A 126 -7.34 -1.55 -13.68
N GLN A 127 -7.26 -1.88 -14.97
CA GLN A 127 -8.44 -2.11 -15.82
C GLN A 127 -9.22 -3.33 -15.33
N LYS A 128 -8.54 -4.43 -15.01
CA LYS A 128 -9.19 -5.64 -14.49
C LYS A 128 -9.90 -5.39 -13.16
N MET A 129 -9.25 -4.70 -12.21
CA MET A 129 -9.88 -4.31 -10.95
C MET A 129 -11.12 -3.43 -11.20
N HIS A 130 -11.03 -2.47 -12.12
CA HIS A 130 -12.14 -1.59 -12.48
C HIS A 130 -13.36 -2.35 -13.03
N LEU A 131 -13.14 -3.35 -13.88
CA LEU A 131 -14.22 -4.21 -14.38
C LEU A 131 -14.80 -5.07 -13.26
N LEU A 132 -13.97 -5.72 -12.45
CA LEU A 132 -14.41 -6.57 -11.34
C LEU A 132 -15.23 -5.79 -10.30
N GLN A 133 -14.93 -4.50 -10.09
CA GLN A 133 -15.66 -3.68 -9.13
C GLN A 133 -17.17 -3.62 -9.37
N THR A 134 -17.63 -3.75 -10.62
CA THR A 134 -19.03 -3.56 -11.00
C THR A 134 -19.93 -4.71 -10.54
N PHE A 135 -19.39 -5.94 -10.45
CA PHE A 135 -20.19 -7.14 -10.14
C PHE A 135 -19.63 -7.98 -8.99
N LEU A 136 -18.36 -7.80 -8.59
CA LEU A 136 -17.76 -8.60 -7.53
C LEU A 136 -18.41 -8.31 -6.17
N LYS A 137 -18.92 -9.38 -5.55
CA LYS A 137 -19.50 -9.42 -4.21
C LYS A 137 -18.57 -10.16 -3.24
N PRO A 138 -18.70 -9.95 -1.92
CA PRO A 138 -17.87 -10.65 -0.93
C PRO A 138 -18.01 -12.18 -1.01
N GLU A 139 -19.20 -12.69 -1.30
CA GLU A 139 -19.50 -14.13 -1.44
C GLU A 139 -18.67 -14.83 -2.53
N HIS A 140 -18.30 -14.13 -3.60
CA HIS A 140 -17.45 -14.68 -4.68
C HIS A 140 -16.01 -14.95 -4.23
N LEU A 141 -15.61 -14.43 -3.07
CA LEU A 141 -14.30 -14.66 -2.46
C LEU A 141 -14.44 -15.42 -1.14
N ASP A 142 -15.55 -16.14 -0.95
CA ASP A 142 -15.83 -16.91 0.27
C ASP A 142 -15.83 -16.05 1.56
N ILE A 143 -16.10 -14.75 1.45
CA ILE A 143 -16.17 -13.86 2.62
C ILE A 143 -17.55 -14.02 3.27
N PRO A 144 -17.63 -14.51 4.52
CA PRO A 144 -18.91 -14.71 5.20
C PRO A 144 -19.58 -13.37 5.52
N GLU A 145 -20.91 -13.37 5.56
CA GLU A 145 -21.73 -12.18 5.82
C GLU A 145 -21.37 -11.48 7.15
N VAL A 146 -20.93 -12.23 8.16
CA VAL A 146 -20.47 -11.69 9.46
C VAL A 146 -19.24 -10.79 9.35
N LEU A 147 -18.48 -10.90 8.26
CA LEU A 147 -17.34 -10.04 7.93
C LEU A 147 -17.69 -8.93 6.94
N CYS A 148 -18.92 -8.87 6.44
CA CYS A 148 -19.36 -7.82 5.52
C CYS A 148 -19.69 -6.54 6.31
N ASN A 149 -18.71 -5.65 6.42
CA ASN A 149 -18.87 -4.35 7.05
C ASN A 149 -18.44 -3.24 6.08
N GLU A 150 -19.43 -2.56 5.48
CA GLU A 150 -19.19 -1.53 4.48
C GLU A 150 -18.31 -0.38 4.98
N ALA A 151 -18.49 0.04 6.23
CA ALA A 151 -17.70 1.11 6.83
C ALA A 151 -16.22 0.72 6.97
N SER A 152 -15.92 -0.49 7.44
CA SER A 152 -14.56 -1.02 7.54
C SER A 152 -13.92 -1.20 6.18
N PHE A 153 -14.65 -1.73 5.20
CA PHE A 153 -14.15 -1.85 3.82
C PHE A 153 -13.84 -0.47 3.23
N TYR A 154 -14.74 0.49 3.39
CA TYR A 154 -14.52 1.86 2.95
C TYR A 154 -13.28 2.50 3.59
N LEU A 155 -13.11 2.34 4.91
CA LEU A 155 -11.93 2.85 5.63
C LEU A 155 -10.64 2.21 5.13
N ALA A 156 -10.61 0.89 4.96
CA ALA A 156 -9.46 0.16 4.46
C ALA A 156 -9.10 0.59 3.02
N THR A 157 -10.11 0.74 2.16
CA THR A 157 -9.96 1.28 0.81
C THR A 157 -9.37 2.70 0.83
N LYS A 158 -9.83 3.58 1.71
CA LYS A 158 -9.30 4.94 1.83
C LYS A 158 -7.85 4.97 2.32
N GLU A 159 -7.43 4.05 3.18
CA GLU A 159 -6.02 3.92 3.54
C GLU A 159 -5.16 3.54 2.31
N LEU A 160 -5.58 2.57 1.49
CA LEU A 160 -4.84 2.18 0.30
C LEU A 160 -4.73 3.30 -0.74
N GLN A 161 -5.81 4.06 -0.95
CA GLN A 161 -5.83 5.15 -1.94
C GLN A 161 -4.85 6.29 -1.61
N LYS A 162 -4.36 6.40 -0.36
CA LYS A 162 -3.34 7.38 0.04
C LYS A 162 -1.96 7.09 -0.54
N ILE A 163 -1.70 5.87 -1.04
CA ILE A 163 -0.37 5.45 -1.52
C ILE A 163 0.21 6.38 -2.61
N LYS A 164 -0.67 7.01 -3.41
CA LYS A 164 -0.30 7.97 -4.46
C LYS A 164 0.28 9.28 -3.93
N ALA A 165 -0.02 9.65 -2.68
CA ALA A 165 0.43 10.89 -2.07
C ALA A 165 1.90 10.84 -1.61
N PHE A 166 2.49 9.65 -1.59
CA PHE A 166 3.81 9.43 -1.00
C PHE A 166 4.82 8.93 -2.01
N LYS A 167 6.07 9.41 -1.88
CA LYS A 167 7.22 8.92 -2.66
C LYS A 167 8.08 7.93 -1.86
N ALA A 168 8.20 8.11 -0.55
CA ALA A 168 9.07 7.28 0.28
C ALA A 168 8.50 5.85 0.47
N PRO A 169 9.33 4.80 0.35
CA PRO A 169 8.92 3.40 0.54
C PRO A 169 8.20 3.15 1.87
N ARG A 170 8.71 3.69 2.99
CA ARG A 170 8.05 3.60 4.30
C ARG A 170 6.61 4.08 4.28
N GLN A 171 6.38 5.26 3.70
CA GLN A 171 5.07 5.91 3.74
C GLN A 171 4.07 5.14 2.87
N LYS A 172 4.52 4.62 1.72
CA LYS A 172 3.71 3.73 0.89
C LYS A 172 3.37 2.43 1.62
N LEU A 173 4.35 1.78 2.26
CA LEU A 173 4.14 0.59 3.08
C LEU A 173 3.18 0.86 4.25
N LEU A 174 3.26 2.02 4.89
CA LEU A 174 2.38 2.36 6.01
C LEU A 174 0.91 2.47 5.58
N CYS A 175 0.62 2.93 4.36
CA CYS A 175 -0.75 2.92 3.82
C CYS A 175 -1.29 1.49 3.74
N MET A 176 -0.46 0.56 3.25
CA MET A 176 -0.78 -0.86 3.15
C MET A 176 -0.98 -1.49 4.53
N MET A 177 -0.08 -1.23 5.48
CA MET A 177 -0.21 -1.72 6.85
C MET A 177 -1.45 -1.16 7.55
N ASN A 178 -1.81 0.11 7.34
CA ASN A 178 -3.01 0.69 7.91
C ASN A 178 -4.29 0.06 7.36
N CYS A 179 -4.33 -0.23 6.05
CA CYS A 179 -5.39 -1.04 5.47
C CYS A 179 -5.52 -2.41 6.16
N CYS A 180 -4.40 -3.14 6.32
CA CYS A 180 -4.40 -4.44 7.00
C CYS A 180 -4.87 -4.35 8.46
N LYS A 181 -4.53 -3.29 9.19
CA LYS A 181 -5.01 -3.08 10.56
C LYS A 181 -6.51 -2.87 10.63
N VAL A 182 -7.11 -2.15 9.67
CA VAL A 182 -8.57 -2.00 9.60
C VAL A 182 -9.22 -3.35 9.36
N ILE A 183 -8.68 -4.15 8.44
CA ILE A 183 -9.16 -5.52 8.17
C ILE A 183 -9.03 -6.41 9.41
N ASN A 184 -7.88 -6.42 10.08
CA ASN A 184 -7.68 -7.21 11.30
C ASN A 184 -8.59 -6.75 12.44
N SER A 185 -8.83 -5.45 12.59
CA SER A 185 -9.78 -4.93 13.57
C SER A 185 -11.20 -5.43 13.31
N LEU A 186 -11.60 -5.55 12.03
CA LEU A 186 -12.88 -6.12 11.63
C LEU A 186 -12.95 -7.61 11.99
N LEU A 187 -11.94 -8.40 11.61
CA LEU A 187 -11.86 -9.83 11.93
C LEU A 187 -11.96 -10.09 13.45
N LEU A 188 -11.18 -9.36 14.25
CA LEU A 188 -11.16 -9.48 15.72
C LEU A 188 -12.49 -9.07 16.37
N SER A 189 -13.12 -8.01 15.84
CA SER A 189 -14.41 -7.52 16.35
C SER A 189 -15.54 -8.52 16.09
N THR A 190 -15.51 -9.20 14.95
CA THR A 190 -16.48 -10.24 14.61
C THR A 190 -16.24 -11.50 15.43
N ALA A 191 -14.99 -11.96 15.56
CA ALA A 191 -14.62 -13.11 16.38
C ALA A 191 -15.02 -12.95 17.86
N SER A 192 -15.04 -11.73 18.37
CA SER A 192 -15.48 -11.43 19.74
C SER A 192 -17.01 -11.44 19.92
N LYS A 193 -17.77 -11.26 18.83
CA LYS A 193 -19.25 -11.18 18.83
C LYS A 193 -19.91 -12.53 18.53
N SER A 194 -19.31 -13.33 17.65
CA SER A 194 -19.74 -14.69 17.38
C SER A 194 -19.16 -15.63 18.43
N GLN A 195 -19.98 -16.43 19.11
CA GLN A 195 -19.48 -17.59 19.90
C GLN A 195 -18.73 -18.61 19.01
N THR A 196 -18.85 -18.48 17.70
CA THR A 196 -18.02 -19.14 16.68
C THR A 196 -16.61 -18.56 16.74
N ARG A 197 -15.63 -19.39 17.09
CA ARG A 197 -14.20 -19.09 16.98
C ARG A 197 -13.80 -18.94 15.51
N VAL A 198 -14.16 -17.81 14.88
CA VAL A 198 -13.47 -17.38 13.66
C VAL A 198 -12.08 -17.01 14.12
N LEU A 199 -11.12 -17.94 13.98
CA LEU A 199 -9.73 -17.64 14.23
C LEU A 199 -9.35 -16.58 13.17
N ALA A 200 -8.75 -15.47 13.59
CA ALA A 200 -8.24 -14.46 12.68
C ALA A 200 -6.94 -14.98 12.04
N GLY A 201 -7.07 -16.00 11.18
CA GLY A 201 -5.99 -16.61 10.43
C GLY A 201 -5.75 -15.92 9.09
N ALA A 202 -4.76 -16.42 8.35
CA ALA A 202 -4.46 -15.93 7.01
C ALA A 202 -5.60 -16.24 6.01
N ASP A 203 -6.30 -17.36 6.23
CA ASP A 203 -7.36 -17.86 5.34
C ASP A 203 -8.63 -16.99 5.42
N GLU A 204 -8.90 -16.36 6.57
CA GLU A 204 -9.97 -15.36 6.72
C GLU A 204 -9.52 -13.95 6.27
N PHE A 205 -8.22 -13.66 6.37
CA PHE A 205 -7.67 -12.34 6.07
C PHE A 205 -7.47 -12.08 4.57
N LEU A 206 -6.88 -13.03 3.84
CA LEU A 206 -6.49 -12.83 2.44
C LEU A 206 -7.69 -12.56 1.52
N PRO A 207 -8.84 -13.25 1.62
CA PRO A 207 -9.99 -12.95 0.77
C PRO A 207 -10.54 -11.55 1.00
N VAL A 208 -10.61 -11.10 2.27
CA VAL A 208 -11.01 -9.73 2.62
C VAL A 208 -10.01 -8.72 2.06
N LEU A 209 -8.71 -9.00 2.12
CA LEU A 209 -7.69 -8.14 1.53
C LEU A 209 -7.85 -8.04 0.01
N ILE A 210 -8.05 -9.16 -0.70
CA ILE A 210 -8.27 -9.19 -2.15
C ILE A 210 -9.50 -8.32 -2.50
N TYR A 211 -10.61 -8.50 -1.79
CA TYR A 211 -11.82 -7.71 -1.99
C TYR A 211 -11.56 -6.21 -1.81
N VAL A 212 -10.91 -5.82 -0.71
CA VAL A 212 -10.57 -4.41 -0.44
C VAL A 212 -9.62 -3.84 -1.48
N VAL A 213 -8.62 -4.59 -1.95
CA VAL A 213 -7.70 -4.15 -3.01
C VAL A 213 -8.45 -3.91 -4.31
N ILE A 214 -9.33 -4.84 -4.71
CA ILE A 214 -10.16 -4.68 -5.91
C ILE A 214 -11.05 -3.45 -5.77
N LYS A 215 -11.79 -3.30 -4.66
CA LYS A 215 -12.67 -2.14 -4.42
C LYS A 215 -11.91 -0.83 -4.26
N ALA A 216 -10.65 -0.85 -3.82
CA ALA A 216 -9.82 0.33 -3.72
C ALA A 216 -9.23 0.78 -5.05
N ASN A 217 -8.91 -0.17 -5.93
CA ASN A 217 -8.14 0.01 -7.16
C ASN A 217 -6.97 1.00 -6.97
N PRO A 218 -6.00 0.66 -6.09
CA PRO A 218 -4.91 1.57 -5.77
C PRO A 218 -4.07 1.84 -7.03
N PRO A 219 -3.74 3.10 -7.34
CA PRO A 219 -3.04 3.45 -8.57
C PRO A 219 -1.63 2.86 -8.57
N GLN A 220 -1.24 2.28 -9.71
CA GLN A 220 0.08 1.70 -9.94
C GLN A 220 0.46 0.65 -8.88
N LEU A 221 -0.47 -0.26 -8.56
CA LEU A 221 -0.31 -1.27 -7.53
C LEU A 221 0.98 -2.09 -7.70
N HIS A 222 1.24 -2.64 -8.89
CA HIS A 222 2.41 -3.46 -9.18
C HIS A 222 3.70 -2.67 -8.96
N SER A 223 3.79 -1.45 -9.52
CA SER A 223 4.96 -0.59 -9.32
C SER A 223 5.18 -0.24 -7.84
N ASN A 224 4.12 0.04 -7.08
CA ASN A 224 4.24 0.32 -5.66
C ASN A 224 4.79 -0.87 -4.88
N LEU A 225 4.31 -2.09 -5.14
CA LEU A 225 4.78 -3.30 -4.46
C LEU A 225 6.24 -3.59 -4.79
N LYS A 226 6.61 -3.53 -6.07
CA LYS A 226 8.00 -3.70 -6.53
C LYS A 226 8.92 -2.64 -5.91
N TYR A 227 8.49 -1.39 -5.91
CA TYR A 227 9.23 -0.26 -5.34
C TYR A 227 9.49 -0.42 -3.83
N ILE A 228 8.46 -0.81 -3.06
CA ILE A 228 8.61 -1.06 -1.62
C ILE A 228 9.59 -2.22 -1.39
N LYS A 229 9.46 -3.32 -2.15
CA LYS A 229 10.34 -4.49 -2.03
C LYS A 229 11.81 -4.15 -2.27
N LEU A 230 12.10 -3.29 -3.24
CA LEU A 230 13.47 -2.94 -3.62
C LEU A 230 14.10 -1.88 -2.70
N TYR A 231 13.33 -0.88 -2.26
CA TYR A 231 13.90 0.35 -1.69
C TYR A 231 13.53 0.62 -0.23
N ARG A 232 12.62 -0.15 0.37
CA ARG A 232 12.43 -0.12 1.83
C ARG A 232 13.70 -0.65 2.50
N ARG A 233 14.20 0.00 3.55
CA ARG A 233 15.30 -0.54 4.36
C ARG A 233 15.00 -1.99 4.76
N GLU A 234 15.87 -2.93 4.39
CA GLU A 234 15.68 -4.37 4.65
C GLU A 234 15.45 -4.68 6.13
N ALA A 235 16.19 -4.03 7.02
CA ALA A 235 16.03 -4.17 8.47
C ALA A 235 14.63 -3.79 9.00
N LYS A 236 13.81 -3.10 8.19
CA LYS A 236 12.43 -2.71 8.51
C LYS A 236 11.38 -3.45 7.70
N LEU A 237 11.78 -4.35 6.80
CA LEU A 237 10.89 -5.19 6.03
C LEU A 237 10.93 -6.63 6.58
N VAL A 238 10.57 -6.76 7.86
CA VAL A 238 10.57 -8.03 8.62
C VAL A 238 9.27 -8.18 9.40
N SER A 239 8.98 -9.38 9.89
CA SER A 239 7.79 -9.68 10.71
C SER A 239 6.49 -9.21 10.03
N GLU A 240 5.64 -8.44 10.72
CA GLU A 240 4.36 -7.92 10.23
C GLU A 240 4.48 -7.19 8.88
N ALA A 241 5.53 -6.39 8.69
CA ALA A 241 5.75 -5.64 7.45
C ALA A 241 5.99 -6.58 6.25
N ALA A 242 6.84 -7.60 6.44
CA ALA A 242 7.10 -8.60 5.41
C ALA A 242 5.85 -9.46 5.15
N TYR A 243 5.16 -9.87 6.22
CA TYR A 243 3.93 -10.66 6.15
C TYR A 243 2.87 -9.97 5.30
N TYR A 244 2.55 -8.69 5.57
CA TYR A 244 1.56 -7.98 4.77
C TYR A 244 2.02 -7.73 3.34
N LEU A 245 3.29 -7.38 3.11
CA LEU A 245 3.80 -7.21 1.75
C LEU A 245 3.62 -8.49 0.92
N THR A 246 3.90 -9.66 1.51
CA THR A 246 3.63 -10.96 0.86
C THR A 246 2.15 -11.14 0.54
N HIS A 247 1.23 -10.79 1.45
CA HIS A 247 -0.21 -10.87 1.18
C HIS A 247 -0.66 -9.95 0.04
N PHE A 248 -0.11 -8.74 -0.06
CA PHE A 248 -0.40 -7.86 -1.21
C PHE A 248 0.20 -8.38 -2.51
N LEU A 249 1.39 -9.00 -2.48
CA LEU A 249 1.97 -9.66 -3.65
C LEU A 249 1.07 -10.82 -4.09
N SER A 250 0.60 -11.66 -3.16
CA SER A 250 -0.36 -12.73 -3.43
C SER A 250 -1.67 -12.20 -3.98
N ALA A 251 -2.25 -11.14 -3.38
CA ALA A 251 -3.48 -10.52 -3.86
C ALA A 251 -3.30 -9.96 -5.29
N LYS A 252 -2.18 -9.28 -5.58
CA LYS A 252 -1.87 -8.79 -6.93
C LYS A 252 -1.81 -9.95 -7.93
N THR A 253 -1.12 -11.04 -7.60
CA THR A 253 -1.01 -12.21 -8.48
C THR A 253 -2.37 -12.86 -8.71
N PHE A 254 -3.13 -13.09 -7.64
CA PHE A 254 -4.51 -13.61 -7.72
C PHE A 254 -5.38 -12.74 -8.65
N ILE A 255 -5.40 -11.41 -8.45
CA ILE A 255 -6.16 -10.49 -9.30
C ILE A 255 -5.70 -10.58 -10.76
N SER A 256 -4.40 -10.67 -11.01
CA SER A 256 -3.85 -10.77 -12.37
C SER A 256 -4.35 -12.03 -13.09
N GLU A 257 -4.45 -13.16 -12.38
CA GLU A 257 -4.80 -14.48 -12.93
C GLU A 257 -6.30 -14.85 -12.78
N LEU A 258 -7.05 -14.05 -12.02
CA LEU A 258 -8.46 -14.26 -11.68
C LEU A 258 -9.33 -14.55 -12.92
N ASN A 259 -10.10 -15.63 -12.83
CA ASN A 259 -11.07 -16.07 -13.82
C ASN A 259 -12.34 -16.61 -13.10
N ALA A 260 -13.32 -17.11 -13.87
CA ALA A 260 -14.58 -17.63 -13.33
C ALA A 260 -14.38 -18.68 -12.23
N LYS A 261 -13.44 -19.62 -12.42
CA LYS A 261 -13.13 -20.69 -11.45
C LYS A 261 -12.57 -20.14 -10.14
N SER A 262 -11.82 -19.03 -10.21
CA SER A 262 -11.28 -18.37 -9.02
C SER A 262 -12.37 -17.76 -8.12
N LEU A 263 -13.56 -17.49 -8.67
CA LEU A 263 -14.68 -16.86 -7.98
C LEU A 263 -15.85 -17.83 -7.70
N SER A 264 -15.71 -19.10 -8.10
CA SER A 264 -16.81 -20.08 -8.08
C SER A 264 -18.07 -19.63 -8.84
N ILE A 265 -17.89 -18.83 -9.89
CA ILE A 265 -18.96 -18.35 -10.79
C ILE A 265 -18.94 -19.20 -12.08
N ASP A 266 -20.10 -19.40 -12.69
CA ASP A 266 -20.18 -20.01 -14.02
C ASP A 266 -19.39 -19.20 -15.07
N GLU A 267 -18.78 -19.89 -16.03
CA GLU A 267 -17.92 -19.24 -17.03
C GLU A 267 -18.70 -18.29 -17.94
N VAL A 268 -19.96 -18.63 -18.26
CA VAL A 268 -20.85 -17.78 -19.06
C VAL A 268 -21.26 -16.55 -18.26
N GLU A 269 -21.70 -16.73 -17.02
CA GLU A 269 -22.10 -15.63 -16.13
C GLU A 269 -20.93 -14.66 -15.88
N PHE A 270 -19.72 -15.18 -15.68
CA PHE A 270 -18.52 -14.37 -15.50
C PHE A 270 -18.20 -13.55 -16.75
N GLU A 271 -18.24 -14.15 -17.94
CA GLU A 271 -17.95 -13.43 -19.18
C GLU A 271 -19.04 -12.39 -19.49
N GLU A 272 -20.31 -12.71 -19.28
CA GLU A 272 -21.42 -11.75 -19.41
C GLU A 272 -21.25 -10.55 -18.46
N SER A 273 -20.86 -10.79 -17.22
CA SER A 273 -20.58 -9.74 -16.23
C SER A 273 -19.39 -8.87 -16.66
N MET A 274 -18.31 -9.49 -17.17
CA MET A 274 -17.14 -8.78 -17.68
C MET A 274 -17.47 -7.96 -18.95
N GLN A 275 -18.28 -8.48 -19.86
CA GLN A 275 -18.73 -7.77 -21.05
C GLN A 275 -19.63 -6.58 -20.70
N THR A 276 -20.60 -6.79 -19.80
CA THR A 276 -21.46 -5.72 -19.29
C THR A 276 -20.61 -4.60 -18.67
N ALA A 277 -19.65 -4.96 -17.81
CA ALA A 277 -18.71 -4.01 -17.22
C ALA A 277 -17.89 -3.25 -18.27
N ARG A 278 -17.48 -3.89 -19.38
CA ARG A 278 -16.76 -3.21 -20.48
C ARG A 278 -17.65 -2.23 -21.25
N LEU A 279 -18.93 -2.55 -21.42
CA LEU A 279 -19.89 -1.68 -22.09
C LEU A 279 -20.20 -0.44 -21.26
N ASP A 280 -20.43 -0.60 -19.95
CA ASP A 280 -20.69 0.49 -19.01
C ASP A 280 -19.48 1.44 -18.88
N ASN A 281 -18.28 0.90 -19.08
CA ASN A 281 -17.02 1.65 -19.00
C ASN A 281 -16.52 2.23 -20.33
N LYS A 282 -17.30 2.14 -21.42
CA LYS A 282 -17.00 2.94 -22.60
C LYS A 282 -17.15 4.42 -22.21
N PRO A 283 -16.17 5.30 -22.47
CA PRO A 283 -16.43 6.73 -22.37
C PRO A 283 -17.64 7.03 -23.25
N GLN A 284 -18.57 7.84 -22.75
CA GLN A 284 -19.78 8.32 -23.46
C GLN A 284 -19.44 9.18 -24.69
N ASN A 285 -18.46 8.80 -25.50
CA ASN A 285 -18.08 9.40 -26.78
C ASN A 285 -18.95 8.92 -27.95
N PHE A 286 -20.03 8.18 -27.68
CA PHE A 286 -20.97 7.78 -28.73
C PHE A 286 -22.09 8.80 -28.96
N PHE A 287 -22.51 9.57 -27.94
CA PHE A 287 -23.56 10.58 -28.10
C PHE A 287 -23.09 11.93 -28.65
N LEU A 288 -21.78 12.23 -28.62
CA LEU A 288 -21.24 13.48 -29.19
C LEU A 288 -20.90 13.39 -30.69
N LYS A 289 -20.82 12.18 -31.28
CA LYS A 289 -20.62 12.04 -32.73
C LYS A 289 -21.92 12.15 -33.53
N GLU A 290 -23.06 11.74 -32.99
CA GLU A 290 -24.35 11.91 -33.68
C GLU A 290 -24.84 13.36 -33.68
N LEU A 291 -24.54 14.15 -32.64
CA LEU A 291 -24.90 15.57 -32.61
C LEU A 291 -23.99 16.46 -33.47
N ALA A 292 -22.76 16.03 -33.75
CA ALA A 292 -21.83 16.75 -34.64
C ALA A 292 -22.10 16.50 -36.15
N THR A 293 -23.07 15.64 -36.47
CA THR A 293 -23.51 15.41 -37.87
C THR A 293 -24.85 16.11 -38.18
N LEU A 294 -25.41 16.84 -37.20
CA LEU A 294 -26.71 17.54 -37.29
C LEU A 294 -26.63 19.05 -36.99
N VAL A 295 -25.42 19.63 -36.99
CA VAL A 295 -25.17 21.09 -36.97
C VAL A 295 -24.16 21.42 -38.04
#